data_AF-A0A1D1YY45-F1
#
_entry.id   AF-A0A1D1YY45-F1
#
_cell.length_a   1.000
_cell.length_b   1.000
_cell.length_c   1.000
_cell.angle_alpha   90.00
_cell.angle_beta   90.00
_cell.angle_gamma   90.00
#
_symmetry.space_group_name_H-M   'P 1'
#
loop_
_entity.id
_entity.type
_entity.pdbx_description
1 polymer ?
#
loop_
_entity_poly.entity_id
_entity_poly.type
_entity_poly.pdbx_seq_one_letter_code
_entity_poly.pdbx_strand_id
1 'polypeptide(L)'
;MLSATNLPADQFVPDFSSHLTADIPIQYIIEKLHDLGPLYFNDKTTAYAELRIAGINKPFWVHKEYLETQSTFFRELFETVQNGDAVTISIPSPETFEAILEYLYYGDIQKWYASITLDNYYGVCHNVEFLGLGSDAKDVCLRFYHQEIKGLSQ
;
A
#
# COMPACT_ATOMS: atom_id res chain seq x y z
N MET A 1 28.81 -23.17 23.72
CA MET A 1 27.71 -22.35 24.28
C MET A 1 27.89 -20.93 23.73
N LEU A 2 27.40 -20.65 22.52
CA LEU A 2 27.43 -19.29 21.97
C LEU A 2 26.15 -18.58 22.42
N SER A 3 26.31 -17.49 23.17
CA SER A 3 25.19 -16.65 23.64
C SER A 3 24.62 -15.86 22.47
N ALA A 4 23.33 -16.00 22.23
CA ALA A 4 22.57 -15.10 21.38
C ALA A 4 22.39 -13.77 22.13
N THR A 5 22.98 -12.70 21.62
CA THR A 5 22.72 -11.34 22.10
C THR A 5 21.47 -10.82 21.38
N ASN A 6 20.42 -10.56 22.15
CA ASN A 6 19.22 -9.87 21.66
C ASN A 6 19.60 -8.43 21.27
N LEU A 7 19.45 -8.09 19.99
CA LEU A 7 19.53 -6.71 19.53
C LEU A 7 18.16 -6.02 19.68
N PRO A 8 18.10 -4.75 20.11
CA PRO A 8 16.85 -4.00 20.25
C PRO A 8 16.23 -3.71 18.87
N ALA A 9 14.90 -3.73 18.81
CA ALA A 9 14.11 -3.58 17.58
C ALA A 9 14.37 -2.27 16.81
N ASP A 10 14.88 -1.25 17.49
CA ASP A 10 15.11 0.09 16.92
C ASP A 10 16.35 0.19 16.01
N GLN A 11 17.12 -0.89 15.84
CA GLN A 11 18.33 -0.92 14.99
C GLN A 11 18.13 -1.66 13.66
N PHE A 12 16.95 -2.21 13.39
CA PHE A 12 16.63 -2.84 12.12
C PHE A 12 15.63 -1.95 11.35
N VAL A 13 16.14 -0.86 10.78
CA VAL A 13 15.51 -0.29 9.58
C VAL A 13 16.22 -1.00 8.43
N PRO A 14 15.63 -2.04 7.82
CA PRO A 14 16.28 -2.72 6.72
C PRO A 14 16.32 -1.74 5.56
N ASP A 15 17.52 -1.35 5.12
CA ASP A 15 17.68 -0.69 3.83
C ASP A 15 17.41 -1.72 2.74
N PHE A 16 16.14 -1.85 2.37
CA PHE A 16 15.72 -2.72 1.27
C PHE A 16 16.16 -2.18 -0.10
N SER A 17 16.63 -0.92 -0.17
CA SER A 17 16.98 -0.27 -1.44
C SER A 17 18.22 -0.87 -2.10
N SER A 18 19.12 -1.53 -1.34
CA SER A 18 20.39 -2.08 -1.86
C SER A 18 20.44 -3.60 -1.98
N HIS A 19 19.40 -4.33 -1.54
CA HIS A 19 19.46 -5.80 -1.38
C HIS A 19 18.25 -6.57 -1.93
N LEU A 20 17.50 -5.98 -2.87
CA LEU A 20 16.67 -6.77 -3.80
C LEU A 20 17.61 -7.58 -4.72
N THR A 21 18.29 -8.57 -4.17
CA THR A 21 19.06 -9.53 -4.95
C THR A 21 18.09 -10.27 -5.88
N ALA A 22 18.55 -10.59 -7.08
CA ALA A 22 17.76 -11.24 -8.13
C ALA A 22 17.14 -12.60 -7.74
N ASP A 23 17.41 -13.10 -6.53
CA ASP A 23 17.05 -14.42 -6.04
C ASP A 23 15.87 -14.42 -5.05
N ILE A 24 15.39 -13.26 -4.58
CA ILE A 24 14.25 -13.18 -3.65
C ILE A 24 12.95 -12.95 -4.43
N PRO A 25 11.96 -13.85 -4.37
CA PRO A 25 10.66 -13.63 -4.99
C PRO A 25 9.97 -12.39 -4.42
N ILE A 26 9.44 -11.54 -5.31
CA ILE A 26 8.76 -10.29 -4.91
C ILE A 26 7.61 -10.53 -3.94
N GLN A 27 6.89 -11.65 -4.07
CA GLN A 27 5.79 -12.00 -3.19
C GLN A 27 6.24 -12.21 -1.75
N TYR A 28 7.41 -12.82 -1.55
CA TYR A 28 7.98 -13.00 -0.21
C TYR A 28 8.29 -11.66 0.46
N ILE A 29 8.78 -10.69 -0.32
CA ILE A 29 9.04 -9.33 0.18
C ILE A 29 7.73 -8.65 0.59
N ILE A 30 6.70 -8.73 -0.25
CA ILE A 30 5.37 -8.18 0.04
C ILE A 30 4.80 -8.78 1.33
N GLU A 31 4.85 -10.11 1.48
CA GLU A 31 4.40 -10.80 2.70
C GLU A 31 5.14 -10.30 3.95
N LYS A 32 6.46 -10.07 3.85
CA LYS A 32 7.23 -9.51 4.97
C LYS A 32 6.94 -8.06 5.26
N LEU A 33 6.63 -7.25 4.25
CA LEU A 33 6.14 -5.90 4.46
C LEU A 33 4.79 -5.92 5.18
N HIS A 34 3.86 -6.81 4.78
CA HIS A 34 2.56 -6.96 5.43
C HIS A 34 2.66 -7.39 6.89
N ASP A 35 3.55 -8.34 7.22
CA ASP A 35 3.85 -8.74 8.60
C ASP A 35 4.28 -7.54 9.47
N LEU A 36 5.04 -6.59 8.89
CA LEU A 36 5.56 -5.40 9.57
C LEU A 36 4.59 -4.21 9.53
N GLY A 37 3.57 -4.24 8.67
CA GLY A 37 2.64 -3.14 8.43
C GLY A 37 2.07 -2.48 9.69
N PRO A 38 1.63 -3.24 10.71
CA PRO A 38 1.12 -2.68 11.97
C PRO A 38 2.10 -1.78 12.73
N LEU A 39 3.40 -1.94 12.52
CA LEU A 39 4.42 -1.13 13.18
C LEU A 39 4.69 0.19 12.44
N TYR A 40 4.51 0.22 11.12
CA TYR A 40 4.93 1.33 10.26
C TYR A 40 3.75 2.14 9.67
N PHE A 41 2.53 1.60 9.67
CA PHE A 41 1.40 2.29 9.07
C PHE A 41 1.19 3.68 9.69
N ASN A 42 1.33 4.70 8.85
CA ASN A 42 1.16 6.10 9.21
C ASN A 42 2.06 6.58 10.36
N ASP A 43 3.18 5.88 10.64
CA ASP A 43 4.17 6.33 11.61
C ASP A 43 5.03 7.44 11.00
N LYS A 44 4.89 8.65 11.53
CA LYS A 44 5.66 9.82 11.12
C LYS A 44 7.16 9.67 11.39
N THR A 45 7.56 8.93 12.42
CA THR A 45 8.96 8.92 12.87
C THR A 45 9.89 8.14 11.94
N THR A 46 9.32 7.19 11.19
CA THR A 46 10.03 6.29 10.29
C THR A 46 9.65 6.49 8.82
N ALA A 47 8.63 7.30 8.53
CA ALA A 47 8.15 7.54 7.17
C ALA A 47 9.19 8.17 6.25
N TYR A 48 9.14 7.75 4.99
CA TYR A 48 9.94 8.29 3.90
C TYR A 48 9.45 9.67 3.46
N ALA A 49 8.13 9.86 3.35
CA ALA A 49 7.54 11.10 2.87
C ALA A 49 6.16 11.36 3.48
N GLU A 50 5.74 12.63 3.46
CA GLU A 50 4.36 13.04 3.72
C GLU A 50 3.57 13.02 2.40
N LEU A 51 2.62 12.10 2.26
CA LEU A 51 1.72 12.04 1.10
C LEU A 51 0.41 12.75 1.40
N ARG A 52 0.02 13.66 0.51
CA ARG A 52 -1.27 14.36 0.53
C ARG A 52 -2.08 13.95 -0.69
N ILE A 53 -3.36 13.71 -0.47
CA ILE A 53 -4.32 13.45 -1.55
C ILE A 53 -5.17 14.70 -1.74
N ALA A 54 -5.19 15.25 -2.96
CA ALA A 54 -6.07 16.36 -3.28
C ALA A 54 -7.53 15.98 -2.98
N GLY A 55 -8.22 16.81 -2.18
CA GLY A 55 -9.59 16.54 -1.71
C GLY A 55 -9.67 15.88 -0.32
N ILE A 56 -8.54 15.49 0.29
CA ILE A 56 -8.48 14.97 1.65
C ILE A 56 -7.71 15.94 2.54
N ASN A 57 -8.28 16.30 3.70
CA ASN A 57 -7.71 17.29 4.62
C ASN A 57 -6.69 16.72 5.62
N LYS A 58 -6.27 15.47 5.46
CA LYS A 58 -5.25 14.84 6.31
C LYS A 58 -4.07 14.32 5.47
N PRO A 59 -2.83 14.40 5.99
CA PRO A 59 -1.68 13.75 5.38
C PRO A 59 -1.61 12.26 5.74
N PHE A 60 -0.83 11.52 4.96
CA PHE A 60 -0.44 10.14 5.20
C PHE A 60 1.08 10.05 5.29
N TRP A 61 1.61 9.48 6.36
CA TRP A 61 3.05 9.23 6.51
C TRP A 61 3.39 7.89 5.86
N VAL A 62 4.02 7.93 4.69
CA VAL A 62 4.20 6.75 3.82
C VAL A 62 5.64 6.28 3.77
N HIS A 63 5.80 4.98 3.57
CA HIS A 63 7.07 4.28 3.46
C HIS A 63 7.15 3.72 2.05
N LYS A 64 8.20 4.13 1.31
CA LYS A 64 8.26 3.92 -0.14
C LYS A 64 8.20 2.43 -0.51
N GLU A 65 8.79 1.55 0.30
CA GLU A 65 8.89 0.12 0.05
C GLU A 65 7.52 -0.54 -0.04
N TYR A 66 6.54 -0.10 0.76
CA TYR A 66 5.17 -0.58 0.70
C TYR A 66 4.49 -0.20 -0.61
N LEU A 67 4.71 1.03 -1.06
CA LEU A 67 4.02 1.60 -2.21
C LEU A 67 4.68 1.17 -3.53
N GLU A 68 5.99 1.34 -3.72
CA GLU A 68 6.69 1.03 -4.99
C GLU A 68 6.68 -0.45 -5.37
N THR A 69 6.69 -1.32 -4.35
CA THR A 69 6.67 -2.78 -4.54
C THR A 69 5.31 -3.21 -5.11
N GLN A 70 4.24 -2.49 -4.79
CA GLN A 70 2.86 -2.88 -5.07
C GLN A 70 2.14 -1.96 -6.07
N SER A 71 2.75 -0.85 -6.48
CA SER A 71 2.19 0.17 -7.37
C SER A 71 3.23 0.67 -8.37
N THR A 72 2.91 0.60 -9.67
CA THR A 72 3.77 1.18 -10.70
C THR A 72 3.76 2.71 -10.65
N PHE A 73 2.63 3.32 -10.33
CA PHE A 73 2.52 4.78 -10.17
C PHE A 73 3.47 5.29 -9.08
N PHE A 74 3.48 4.66 -7.90
CA PHE A 74 4.36 5.12 -6.81
C PHE A 74 5.83 4.84 -7.07
N ARG A 75 6.15 3.76 -7.80
CA ARG A 75 7.51 3.51 -8.28
C ARG A 75 8.04 4.67 -9.11
N GLU A 76 7.26 5.13 -10.09
CA GLU A 76 7.61 6.28 -10.92
C GLU A 76 7.63 7.58 -10.12
N LEU A 77 6.65 7.79 -9.23
CA LEU A 77 6.58 8.99 -8.40
C LEU A 77 7.86 9.17 -7.58
N PHE A 78 8.29 8.12 -6.89
CA PHE A 78 9.41 8.19 -5.96
C PHE A 78 10.79 8.18 -6.61
N GLU A 79 10.90 8.05 -7.94
CA GLU A 79 12.13 8.37 -8.67
C GLU A 79 12.52 9.86 -8.51
N THR A 80 11.55 10.73 -8.22
CA THR A 80 11.74 12.19 -8.14
C THR A 80 11.57 12.77 -6.74
N VAL A 81 11.14 11.96 -5.78
CA VAL A 81 10.83 12.38 -4.40
C VAL A 81 11.98 11.99 -3.48
N GLN A 82 12.40 12.91 -2.61
CA GLN A 82 13.45 12.70 -1.62
C GLN A 82 12.88 12.37 -0.24
N ASN A 83 13.72 11.78 0.61
CA ASN A 83 13.36 11.51 2.00
C ASN A 83 13.04 12.82 2.74
N GLY A 84 11.87 12.88 3.38
CA GLY A 84 11.36 14.02 4.12
C GLY A 84 10.48 14.97 3.30
N ASP A 85 10.30 14.72 1.99
CA ASP A 85 9.45 15.54 1.14
C ASP A 85 7.97 15.44 1.52
N ALA A 86 7.24 16.51 1.21
CA ALA A 86 5.78 16.53 1.23
C ALA A 86 5.25 16.57 -0.21
N VAL A 87 4.55 15.52 -0.62
CA VAL A 87 4.10 15.32 -2.00
C VAL A 87 2.57 15.32 -2.04
N THR A 88 1.99 16.02 -3.02
CA THR A 88 0.54 16.00 -3.24
C THR A 88 0.22 15.32 -4.56
N ILE A 89 -0.66 14.32 -4.53
CA ILE A 89 -1.18 13.65 -5.72
C ILE A 89 -2.69 13.86 -5.86
N SER A 90 -3.18 13.81 -7.09
CA SER A 90 -4.61 13.76 -7.40
C SER A 90 -4.93 12.38 -7.93
N ILE A 91 -5.99 11.77 -7.41
CA ILE A 91 -6.47 10.43 -7.81
C ILE A 91 -7.97 10.50 -8.11
N PRO A 92 -8.51 9.55 -8.90
CA PRO A 92 -9.91 9.55 -9.32
C PRO A 92 -10.94 9.68 -8.21
N SER A 93 -10.77 8.93 -7.12
CA SER A 93 -11.70 8.89 -5.98
C SER A 93 -10.97 9.01 -4.64
N PRO A 94 -10.67 10.24 -4.18
CA PRO A 94 -9.88 10.47 -2.98
C PRO A 94 -10.34 9.69 -1.74
N GLU A 95 -11.65 9.65 -1.52
CA GLU A 95 -12.29 9.04 -0.36
C GLU A 95 -12.02 7.53 -0.19
N THR A 96 -11.60 6.83 -1.25
CA THR A 96 -11.30 5.39 -1.20
C THR A 96 -9.83 5.09 -0.93
N PHE A 97 -8.96 6.11 -0.95
CA PHE A 97 -7.51 5.91 -0.88
C PHE A 97 -7.03 5.33 0.44
N GLU A 98 -7.60 5.75 1.57
CA GLU A 98 -7.13 5.28 2.87
C GLU A 98 -7.29 3.77 3.02
N ALA A 99 -8.41 3.21 2.56
CA ALA A 99 -8.63 1.76 2.57
C ALA A 99 -7.63 1.02 1.65
N ILE A 100 -7.29 1.62 0.50
CA ILE A 100 -6.24 1.11 -0.39
C ILE A 100 -4.87 1.15 0.32
N LEU A 101 -4.54 2.27 0.97
CA LEU A 101 -3.28 2.41 1.69
C LEU A 101 -3.16 1.40 2.83
N GLU A 102 -4.24 1.20 3.60
CA GLU A 102 -4.29 0.15 4.62
C GLU A 102 -4.05 -1.24 4.02
N TYR A 103 -4.64 -1.55 2.87
CA TYR A 103 -4.38 -2.81 2.16
C TYR A 103 -2.90 -2.96 1.77
N LEU A 104 -2.27 -1.91 1.23
CA LEU A 104 -0.85 -1.95 0.88
C LEU A 104 0.04 -2.25 2.10
N TYR A 105 -0.35 -1.77 3.29
CA TYR A 105 0.39 -2.00 4.53
C TYR A 105 0.10 -3.36 5.18
N TYR A 106 -1.14 -3.81 5.18
CA TYR A 106 -1.56 -4.96 5.98
C TYR A 106 -1.80 -6.23 5.18
N GLY A 107 -1.95 -6.14 3.85
CA GLY A 107 -2.29 -7.27 3.00
C GLY A 107 -3.68 -7.87 3.25
N ASP A 108 -4.50 -7.24 4.09
CA ASP A 108 -5.80 -7.77 4.50
C ASP A 108 -6.85 -7.54 3.40
N ILE A 109 -6.89 -8.46 2.44
CA ILE A 109 -7.85 -8.48 1.34
C ILE A 109 -9.29 -8.55 1.87
N GLN A 110 -9.54 -9.26 2.99
CA GLN A 110 -10.89 -9.43 3.51
C GLN A 110 -11.43 -8.13 4.11
N LYS A 111 -10.62 -7.45 4.93
CA LYS A 111 -10.95 -6.13 5.46
C LYS A 111 -11.15 -5.12 4.34
N TRP A 112 -10.26 -5.10 3.35
CA TRP A 112 -10.39 -4.17 2.23
C TRP A 112 -11.63 -4.46 1.39
N TYR A 113 -11.89 -5.72 1.04
CA TYR A 113 -13.12 -6.12 0.34
C TYR A 113 -14.39 -5.69 1.10
N ALA A 114 -14.41 -5.88 2.42
CA ALA A 114 -15.54 -5.47 3.26
C ALA A 114 -15.76 -3.95 3.33
N SER A 115 -14.76 -3.14 2.96
CA SER A 115 -14.90 -1.67 2.86
C SER A 115 -15.53 -1.20 1.54
N ILE A 116 -15.66 -2.10 0.56
CA ILE A 116 -16.23 -1.79 -0.75
C ILE A 116 -17.76 -1.87 -0.66
N THR A 117 -18.42 -0.85 -1.18
CA THR A 117 -19.88 -0.73 -1.28
C THR A 117 -20.29 -0.50 -2.72
N LEU A 118 -21.57 -0.65 -3.04
CA LEU A 118 -22.09 -0.33 -4.37
C LEU A 118 -21.80 1.13 -4.77
N ASP A 119 -21.81 2.05 -3.80
CA ASP A 119 -21.60 3.47 -4.04
C ASP A 119 -20.13 3.81 -4.35
N ASN A 120 -19.19 3.15 -3.68
CA ASN A 120 -17.75 3.46 -3.82
C ASN A 120 -17.00 2.52 -4.78
N TYR A 121 -17.63 1.42 -5.23
CA TYR A 121 -17.00 0.38 -6.03
C TYR A 121 -16.23 0.91 -7.24
N TYR A 122 -16.88 1.73 -8.07
CA TYR A 122 -16.24 2.28 -9.27
C TYR A 122 -15.05 3.19 -8.91
N GLY A 123 -15.16 3.92 -7.80
CA GLY A 123 -14.06 4.76 -7.31
C GLY A 123 -12.87 3.95 -6.82
N VAL A 124 -13.11 2.83 -6.13
CA VAL A 124 -12.05 1.89 -5.74
C VAL A 124 -11.35 1.35 -6.99
N CYS A 125 -12.09 0.86 -7.97
CA CYS A 125 -11.49 0.24 -9.15
C CYS A 125 -10.76 1.23 -10.07
N HIS A 126 -11.28 2.46 -10.23
CA HIS A 126 -10.52 3.51 -10.91
C HIS A 126 -9.22 3.86 -10.20
N ASN A 127 -9.20 3.88 -8.86
CA ASN A 127 -7.95 4.08 -8.12
C ASN A 127 -6.99 2.89 -8.26
N VAL A 128 -7.49 1.64 -8.24
CA VAL A 128 -6.68 0.42 -8.48
C VAL A 128 -5.98 0.49 -9.84
N GLU A 129 -6.71 0.91 -10.87
CA GLU A 129 -6.17 1.10 -12.23
C GLU A 129 -5.19 2.27 -12.29
N PHE A 130 -5.58 3.44 -11.77
CA PHE A 130 -4.77 4.65 -11.78
C PHE A 130 -3.43 4.48 -11.06
N LEU A 131 -3.46 3.85 -9.87
CA LEU A 131 -2.25 3.58 -9.09
C LEU A 131 -1.45 2.40 -9.67
N GLY A 132 -1.96 1.69 -10.67
CA GLY A 132 -1.28 0.54 -11.26
C GLY A 132 -0.99 -0.57 -10.25
N LEU A 133 -2.00 -0.93 -9.43
CA LEU A 133 -1.84 -1.99 -8.44
C LEU A 133 -1.79 -3.39 -9.08
N GLY A 134 -1.21 -4.35 -8.34
CA GLY A 134 -1.01 -5.73 -8.78
C GLY A 134 -2.30 -6.54 -9.02
N SER A 135 -2.13 -7.78 -9.47
CA SER A 135 -3.24 -8.70 -9.80
C SER A 135 -4.20 -8.92 -8.64
N ASP A 136 -3.70 -9.03 -7.41
CA ASP A 136 -4.52 -9.30 -6.24
C ASP A 136 -5.53 -8.17 -5.99
N ALA A 137 -5.13 -6.92 -6.23
CA ALA A 137 -6.02 -5.77 -6.14
C ALA A 137 -7.07 -5.73 -7.26
N LYS A 138 -6.70 -6.14 -8.47
CA LYS A 138 -7.64 -6.26 -9.60
C LYS A 138 -8.65 -7.38 -9.36
N ASP A 139 -8.22 -8.49 -8.75
CA ASP A 139 -9.08 -9.60 -8.38
C ASP A 139 -10.15 -9.20 -7.36
N VAL A 140 -9.84 -8.30 -6.42
CA VAL A 140 -10.83 -7.73 -5.50
C VAL A 140 -11.96 -7.02 -6.26
N CYS A 141 -11.59 -6.16 -7.21
CA CYS A 141 -12.55 -5.47 -8.09
C CYS A 141 -13.41 -6.44 -8.92
N LEU A 142 -12.81 -7.49 -9.47
CA LEU A 142 -13.54 -8.50 -10.25
C LEU A 142 -14.49 -9.33 -9.38
N ARG A 143 -14.06 -9.75 -8.19
CA ARG A 143 -14.89 -10.52 -7.25
C ARG A 143 -16.12 -9.73 -6.82
N PHE A 144 -15.94 -8.47 -6.46
CA PHE A 144 -17.06 -7.61 -6.04
C PHE A 144 -18.07 -7.41 -7.18
N TYR A 145 -17.59 -7.18 -8.40
CA TYR A 145 -18.46 -7.09 -9.57
C TYR A 145 -19.31 -8.35 -9.77
N HIS A 146 -18.67 -9.52 -9.69
CA HIS A 146 -19.37 -10.79 -9.93
C HIS A 146 -20.39 -11.13 -8.84
N GLN A 147 -20.06 -10.86 -7.58
CA GLN A 147 -20.90 -11.23 -6.44
C GLN A 147 -22.02 -10.22 -6.21
N GLU A 148 -21.68 -8.94 -6.16
CA GLU A 148 -22.62 -7.90 -5.71
C GLU A 148 -23.30 -7.21 -6.89
N ILE A 149 -22.57 -6.84 -7.95
CA ILE A 149 -23.14 -6.04 -9.04
C ILE A 149 -23.90 -6.92 -10.04
N LYS A 150 -23.24 -7.95 -10.57
CA LYS A 150 -23.87 -8.87 -11.53
C LYS A 150 -24.97 -9.71 -10.84
N GLY A 151 -24.80 -10.04 -9.56
CA GLY A 151 -25.81 -10.73 -8.76
C GLY A 151 -27.13 -9.95 -8.64
N LEU A 152 -27.07 -8.62 -8.56
CA LEU A 152 -28.25 -7.74 -8.51
C LEU A 152 -28.92 -7.50 -9.87
N SER A 153 -28.24 -7.83 -10.98
CA SER A 153 -28.75 -7.67 -12.34
C SER A 153 -29.57 -8.86 -12.86
N GLN A 154 -29.74 -9.91 -12.03
CA GLN A 154 -30.52 -11.11 -12.31
C GLN A 154 -31.79 -11.13 -11.45
#